data_AF-A0A177WTR0-F1
#
_entry.id   AF-A0A177WTR0-F1
#
_cell.length_a   1.000
_cell.length_b   1.000
_cell.length_c   1.000
_cell.angle_alpha   90.00
_cell.angle_beta   90.00
_cell.angle_gamma   90.00
#
_symmetry.space_group_name_H-M   'P 1'
#
loop_
_entity.id
_entity.type
_entity.pdbx_description
1 polymer ?
#
loop_
_entity_poly.entity_id
_entity_poly.type
_entity_poly.pdbx_seq_one_letter_code
_entity_poly.pdbx_strand_id
1 'polypeptide(L)'
;MHLFGKAKAAQTTPKDAIVKLRESLEMLEKREKYLQTKIDAELKIAKLNAAKNKRVALMALKRKKTYEEQINKIMGSRMTLETQAMAIENASVNLETMQAMKAGADAMKQIHGKLNIDKVDDTMDDIREQMDLANEISDAISQPVGFGTEFDEDELNEELELMEQEALDAQLLDTGVDLNTAPAVPSTAVPAIAQAPRPVKKPAVEEEDAELAELQASMAM
;
A
#
# COMPACT_ATOMS: atom_id res chain seq x y z
N MET A 1 -5.42 -57.10 -26.86
CA MET A 1 -4.69 -56.05 -26.11
C MET A 1 -5.33 -54.71 -26.45
N HIS A 2 -5.97 -54.05 -25.48
CA HIS A 2 -6.63 -52.76 -25.68
C HIS A 2 -5.63 -51.62 -25.39
N LEU A 3 -5.14 -50.99 -26.45
CA LEU A 3 -4.23 -49.84 -26.46
C LEU A 3 -5.02 -48.52 -26.43
N PHE A 4 -5.58 -48.16 -25.27
CA PHE A 4 -6.10 -46.80 -25.04
C PHE A 4 -5.30 -46.14 -23.92
N GLY A 5 -4.18 -45.52 -24.30
CA GLY A 5 -3.51 -44.53 -23.47
C GLY A 5 -4.38 -43.28 -23.39
N LYS A 6 -4.96 -43.00 -22.22
CA LYS A 6 -5.54 -41.69 -21.92
C LYS A 6 -4.41 -40.67 -21.97
N ALA A 7 -4.40 -39.83 -23.00
CA ALA A 7 -3.58 -38.61 -23.00
C ALA A 7 -3.93 -37.82 -21.74
N LYS A 8 -2.93 -37.52 -20.92
CA LYS A 8 -3.08 -36.71 -19.70
C LYS A 8 -3.57 -35.34 -20.15
N ALA A 9 -4.84 -35.02 -19.89
CA ALA A 9 -5.41 -33.72 -20.25
C ALA A 9 -4.51 -32.62 -19.67
N ALA A 10 -4.10 -31.68 -20.52
CA ALA A 10 -3.30 -30.54 -20.09
C ALA A 10 -4.03 -29.85 -18.94
N GLN A 11 -3.37 -29.79 -17.78
CA GLN A 11 -3.90 -29.11 -16.59
C GLN A 11 -4.11 -27.64 -16.96
N THR A 12 -5.36 -27.18 -16.98
CA THR A 12 -5.67 -25.77 -17.20
C THR A 12 -5.12 -24.96 -16.04
N THR A 13 -4.23 -24.01 -16.33
CA THR A 13 -3.70 -23.14 -15.28
C THR A 13 -4.76 -22.12 -14.85
N PRO A 14 -4.66 -21.54 -13.63
CA PRO A 14 -5.52 -20.42 -13.23
C PRO A 14 -5.51 -19.27 -14.25
N LYS A 15 -4.34 -18.99 -14.83
CA LYS A 15 -4.18 -17.97 -15.89
C LYS A 15 -5.00 -18.32 -17.14
N ASP A 16 -4.92 -19.56 -17.63
CA ASP A 16 -5.69 -20.01 -18.79
C ASP A 16 -7.20 -19.93 -18.54
N ALA A 17 -7.63 -20.27 -17.32
CA ALA A 17 -9.04 -20.18 -16.93
C ALA A 17 -9.52 -18.71 -16.92
N ILE A 18 -8.74 -17.79 -16.34
CA ILE A 18 -9.05 -16.35 -16.33
C ILE A 18 -9.14 -15.80 -17.76
N VAL A 19 -8.22 -16.17 -18.65
CA VAL A 19 -8.25 -15.74 -20.06
C VAL A 19 -9.54 -16.18 -20.73
N LYS A 20 -9.92 -17.46 -20.62
CA LYS A 20 -11.17 -17.98 -21.20
C LYS A 20 -12.42 -17.32 -20.64
N LEU A 21 -12.44 -17.01 -19.34
CA LEU A 21 -13.55 -16.29 -18.71
C LEU A 21 -13.66 -14.87 -19.29
N ARG A 22 -12.54 -14.17 -19.48
CA ARG A 22 -12.51 -12.82 -20.07
C ARG A 22 -12.91 -12.81 -21.55
N GLU A 23 -12.46 -13.78 -22.34
CA GLU A 23 -12.92 -13.96 -23.73
C GLU A 23 -14.44 -14.20 -23.80
N SER A 24 -14.97 -15.00 -22.86
CA SER A 24 -16.41 -15.26 -22.77
C SER A 24 -17.20 -14.01 -22.38
N LEU A 25 -16.67 -13.20 -21.47
CA LEU A 25 -17.24 -11.89 -21.11
C LEU A 25 -17.30 -10.96 -22.31
N GLU A 26 -16.21 -10.86 -23.08
CA GLU A 26 -16.17 -10.02 -24.29
C GLU A 26 -17.18 -10.48 -25.35
N MET A 27 -17.33 -11.80 -25.53
CA MET A 27 -18.34 -12.37 -26.41
C MET A 27 -19.77 -11.98 -25.97
N LEU A 28 -20.05 -12.09 -24.67
CA LEU A 28 -21.34 -11.74 -24.10
C LEU A 28 -21.64 -10.24 -24.25
N GLU A 29 -20.65 -9.37 -24.06
CA GLU A 29 -20.77 -7.92 -24.32
C GLU A 29 -21.09 -7.60 -25.77
N LYS A 30 -20.40 -8.25 -26.72
CA LYS A 30 -20.68 -8.10 -28.15
C LYS A 30 -22.10 -8.54 -28.48
N ARG A 31 -22.57 -9.64 -27.87
CA ARG A 31 -23.93 -10.15 -28.04
C ARG A 31 -24.98 -9.20 -27.45
N GLU A 32 -24.73 -8.64 -26.28
CA GLU A 32 -25.57 -7.64 -25.63
C GLU A 32 -25.74 -6.40 -26.53
N LYS A 33 -24.62 -5.84 -27.02
CA LYS A 33 -24.64 -4.71 -27.97
C LYS A 33 -25.45 -5.03 -29.23
N TYR A 34 -25.27 -6.23 -29.80
CA TYR A 34 -26.06 -6.66 -30.95
C TYR A 34 -27.57 -6.72 -30.63
N LEU A 35 -27.97 -7.29 -29.50
CA LEU A 35 -29.37 -7.34 -29.08
C LEU A 35 -29.94 -5.93 -28.84
N GLN A 36 -29.13 -5.00 -28.33
CA GLN A 36 -29.55 -3.60 -28.19
C GLN A 36 -29.88 -2.98 -29.54
N THR A 37 -29.06 -3.21 -30.58
CA THR A 37 -29.39 -2.72 -31.94
C THR A 37 -30.71 -3.30 -32.49
N LYS A 38 -31.04 -4.56 -32.11
CA LYS A 38 -32.32 -5.18 -32.48
C LYS A 38 -33.49 -4.56 -31.73
N ILE A 39 -33.32 -4.24 -30.45
CA ILE A 39 -34.32 -3.51 -29.66
C ILE A 39 -34.64 -2.17 -30.31
N ASP A 40 -33.61 -1.41 -30.70
CA ASP A 40 -33.79 -0.09 -31.30
C ASP A 40 -34.51 -0.18 -32.67
N ALA A 41 -34.19 -1.20 -33.46
CA ALA A 41 -34.86 -1.47 -34.73
C ALA A 41 -36.35 -1.80 -34.55
N GLU A 42 -36.68 -2.70 -33.61
CA GLU A 42 -38.08 -3.06 -33.32
C GLU A 42 -38.85 -1.87 -32.73
N LEU A 43 -38.20 -1.05 -31.89
CA LEU A 43 -38.79 0.18 -31.36
C LEU A 43 -39.14 1.16 -32.50
N LYS A 44 -38.26 1.31 -33.50
CA LYS A 44 -38.52 2.13 -34.69
C LYS A 44 -39.71 1.59 -35.49
N ILE A 45 -39.78 0.27 -35.70
CA ILE A 45 -40.92 -0.36 -36.38
C ILE A 45 -42.22 -0.13 -35.61
N ALA A 46 -42.21 -0.29 -34.28
CA ALA A 46 -43.37 -0.05 -33.44
C ALA A 46 -43.86 1.40 -33.53
N LYS A 47 -42.95 2.38 -33.44
CA LYS A 47 -43.27 3.82 -33.55
C LYS A 47 -43.87 4.17 -34.91
N LEU A 48 -43.30 3.66 -36.02
CA LEU A 48 -43.80 3.92 -37.37
C LEU A 48 -45.21 3.35 -37.63
N ASN A 49 -45.57 2.27 -36.94
CA ASN A 49 -46.83 1.55 -37.15
C ASN A 49 -47.88 1.81 -36.06
N ALA A 50 -47.55 2.55 -35.00
CA ALA A 50 -48.42 2.72 -33.82
C ALA A 50 -49.84 3.23 -34.18
N ALA A 51 -49.93 4.21 -35.08
CA ALA A 51 -51.20 4.80 -35.53
C ALA A 51 -51.77 4.16 -36.82
N LYS A 52 -50.95 3.42 -37.58
CA LYS A 52 -51.31 2.91 -38.91
C LYS A 52 -51.69 1.43 -38.90
N ASN A 53 -50.96 0.62 -38.14
CA ASN A 53 -51.09 -0.83 -38.12
C ASN A 53 -50.74 -1.38 -36.74
N LYS A 54 -51.75 -1.37 -35.85
CA LYS A 54 -51.64 -1.82 -34.46
C LYS A 54 -51.08 -3.25 -34.33
N ARG A 55 -51.44 -4.16 -35.24
CA ARG A 55 -50.96 -5.55 -35.21
C ARG A 55 -49.44 -5.63 -35.41
N VAL A 56 -48.90 -4.89 -36.38
CA VAL A 56 -47.45 -4.84 -36.64
C VAL A 56 -46.70 -4.21 -35.47
N ALA A 57 -47.24 -3.12 -34.90
CA ALA A 57 -46.64 -2.47 -33.75
C ALA A 57 -46.58 -3.40 -32.52
N LEU A 58 -47.66 -4.14 -32.23
CA LEU A 58 -47.69 -5.11 -31.13
C LEU A 58 -46.70 -6.26 -31.33
N MET A 59 -46.55 -6.78 -32.55
CA MET A 59 -45.57 -7.82 -32.86
C MET A 59 -44.13 -7.32 -32.66
N ALA A 60 -43.82 -6.08 -33.06
CA ALA A 60 -42.52 -5.47 -32.86
C ALA A 60 -42.21 -5.27 -31.36
N LEU A 61 -43.18 -4.78 -30.58
CA LEU A 61 -43.04 -4.67 -29.13
C LEU A 61 -42.82 -6.03 -28.44
N LYS A 62 -43.48 -7.10 -28.92
CA LYS A 62 -43.25 -8.45 -28.40
C LYS A 62 -41.82 -8.91 -28.66
N ARG A 63 -41.29 -8.70 -29.87
CA ARG A 63 -39.89 -9.04 -30.20
C ARG A 63 -38.90 -8.22 -29.37
N LYS A 64 -39.14 -6.90 -29.23
CA LYS A 64 -38.36 -6.05 -28.32
C LYS A 64 -38.28 -6.65 -26.92
N LYS A 65 -39.41 -7.00 -26.32
CA LYS A 65 -39.45 -7.57 -24.97
C LYS A 65 -38.66 -8.88 -24.85
N THR A 66 -38.74 -9.75 -25.87
CA THR A 66 -37.93 -10.97 -25.91
C THR A 66 -36.42 -10.68 -25.97
N TYR A 67 -35.99 -9.64 -26.68
CA TYR A 67 -34.58 -9.24 -26.70
C TYR A 67 -34.14 -8.63 -25.35
N GLU A 68 -34.99 -7.84 -24.69
CA GLU A 68 -34.73 -7.33 -23.33
C GLU A 68 -34.56 -8.47 -22.32
N GLU A 69 -35.40 -9.51 -22.39
CA GLU A 69 -35.27 -10.70 -21.55
C GLU A 69 -33.95 -11.46 -21.83
N GLN A 70 -33.49 -11.49 -23.07
CA GLN A 70 -32.18 -12.08 -23.42
C GLN A 70 -31.02 -11.25 -22.87
N ILE A 71 -31.08 -9.91 -22.94
CA ILE A 71 -30.08 -9.02 -22.35
C ILE A 71 -30.00 -9.26 -20.84
N ASN A 72 -31.14 -9.31 -20.13
CA ASN A 72 -31.16 -9.57 -18.69
C ASN A 72 -30.47 -10.89 -18.31
N LYS A 73 -30.67 -11.95 -19.11
CA LYS A 73 -29.98 -13.24 -18.91
C LYS A 73 -28.47 -13.13 -19.14
N ILE A 74 -28.06 -12.37 -20.17
CA ILE A 74 -26.64 -12.11 -20.45
C ILE A 74 -26.01 -11.33 -19.29
N MET A 75 -26.67 -10.29 -18.77
CA MET A 75 -26.18 -9.52 -17.62
C MET A 75 -25.94 -10.43 -16.39
N GLY A 76 -26.90 -11.30 -16.06
CA GLY A 76 -26.72 -12.27 -14.96
C GLY A 76 -25.56 -13.25 -15.20
N SER A 77 -25.39 -13.68 -16.46
CA SER A 77 -24.27 -14.55 -16.83
C SER A 77 -22.93 -13.82 -16.72
N ARG A 78 -22.84 -12.56 -17.15
CA ARG A 78 -21.64 -11.73 -17.01
C ARG A 78 -21.23 -11.56 -15.54
N MET A 79 -22.18 -11.19 -14.69
CA MET A 79 -21.94 -11.06 -13.24
C MET A 79 -21.40 -12.35 -12.62
N THR A 80 -21.94 -13.50 -13.04
CA THR A 80 -21.47 -14.81 -12.58
C THR A 80 -20.02 -15.07 -13.03
N LEU A 81 -19.69 -14.80 -14.30
CA LEU A 81 -18.34 -15.00 -14.84
C LEU A 81 -17.31 -14.05 -14.20
N GLU A 82 -17.69 -12.79 -13.96
CA GLU A 82 -16.84 -11.81 -13.25
C GLU A 82 -16.56 -12.27 -11.82
N THR A 83 -17.60 -12.72 -11.11
CA THR A 83 -17.45 -13.28 -9.75
C THR A 83 -16.51 -14.48 -9.75
N GLN A 84 -16.62 -15.35 -10.75
CA GLN A 84 -15.76 -16.52 -10.88
C GLN A 84 -14.31 -16.15 -11.22
N ALA A 85 -14.09 -15.15 -12.08
CA ALA A 85 -12.75 -14.67 -12.40
C ALA A 85 -12.05 -14.11 -11.15
N MET A 86 -12.74 -13.25 -10.37
CA MET A 86 -12.22 -12.73 -9.11
C MET A 86 -11.93 -13.84 -8.09
N ALA A 87 -12.80 -14.85 -8.00
CA ALA A 87 -12.57 -15.99 -7.11
C ALA A 87 -11.31 -16.79 -7.47
N ILE A 88 -11.04 -16.99 -8.76
CA ILE A 88 -9.82 -17.67 -9.23
C ILE A 88 -8.58 -16.83 -8.97
N GLU A 89 -8.66 -15.50 -9.17
CA GLU A 89 -7.56 -14.58 -8.87
C GLU A 89 -7.22 -14.62 -7.37
N ASN A 90 -8.22 -14.53 -6.50
CA ASN A 90 -8.04 -14.64 -5.05
C ASN A 90 -7.47 -16.02 -4.65
N ALA A 91 -7.98 -17.10 -5.24
CA ALA A 91 -7.45 -18.45 -4.98
C ALA A 91 -5.98 -18.58 -5.42
N SER A 92 -5.58 -17.94 -6.50
CA SER A 92 -4.19 -17.92 -6.97
C SER A 92 -3.26 -17.20 -5.98
N VAL A 93 -3.68 -16.05 -5.44
CA VAL A 93 -2.92 -15.31 -4.42
C VAL A 93 -2.81 -16.10 -3.11
N ASN A 94 -3.90 -16.75 -2.69
CA ASN A 94 -3.90 -17.61 -1.50
C ASN A 94 -2.95 -18.80 -1.67
N LEU A 95 -2.92 -19.42 -2.85
CA LEU A 95 -2.01 -20.51 -3.16
C LEU A 95 -0.55 -20.07 -3.05
N GLU A 96 -0.20 -18.91 -3.61
CA GLU A 96 1.15 -18.35 -3.54
C GLU A 96 1.56 -18.03 -2.10
N THR A 97 0.65 -17.42 -1.32
CA THR A 97 0.86 -17.17 0.11
C THR A 97 1.15 -18.47 0.87
N MET A 98 0.34 -19.52 0.65
CA MET A 98 0.55 -20.81 1.29
C MET A 98 1.88 -21.45 0.88
N GLN A 99 2.30 -21.30 -0.38
CA GLN A 99 3.60 -21.80 -0.84
C GLN A 99 4.76 -21.09 -0.15
N ALA A 100 4.68 -19.77 0.03
CA ALA A 100 5.67 -18.99 0.77
C ALA A 100 5.72 -19.41 2.25
N MET A 101 4.55 -19.57 2.89
CA MET A 101 4.47 -20.07 4.27
C MET A 101 5.10 -21.45 4.41
N LYS A 102 4.83 -22.36 3.46
CA LYS A 102 5.43 -23.70 3.44
C LYS A 102 6.95 -23.62 3.30
N ALA A 103 7.47 -22.80 2.39
CA ALA A 103 8.91 -22.62 2.22
C ALA A 103 9.57 -22.08 3.50
N GLY A 104 8.93 -21.12 4.18
CA GLY A 104 9.39 -20.62 5.48
C GLY A 104 9.38 -21.71 6.56
N ALA A 105 8.32 -22.50 6.64
CA ALA A 105 8.23 -23.62 7.58
C ALA A 105 9.31 -24.68 7.31
N ASP A 106 9.57 -25.01 6.05
CA ASP A 106 10.64 -25.94 5.65
C ASP A 106 12.03 -25.39 6.01
N ALA A 107 12.29 -24.10 5.80
CA ALA A 107 13.53 -23.44 6.21
C ALA A 107 13.72 -23.45 7.74
N MET A 108 12.68 -23.11 8.50
CA MET A 108 12.69 -23.19 9.96
C MET A 108 12.96 -24.62 10.45
N LYS A 109 12.34 -25.62 9.82
CA LYS A 109 12.58 -27.03 10.11
C LYS A 109 14.04 -27.42 9.86
N GLN A 110 14.68 -26.89 8.82
CA GLN A 110 16.10 -27.14 8.55
C GLN A 110 17.00 -26.43 9.57
N ILE A 111 16.69 -25.20 9.98
CA ILE A 111 17.46 -24.48 11.01
C ILE A 111 17.38 -25.24 12.34
N HIS A 112 16.17 -25.58 12.80
CA HIS A 112 15.98 -26.31 14.04
C HIS A 112 16.50 -27.77 13.96
N GLY A 113 16.36 -28.43 12.80
CA GLY A 113 16.93 -29.76 12.57
C GLY A 113 18.46 -29.78 12.40
N LYS A 114 19.12 -28.62 12.34
CA LYS A 114 20.57 -28.48 12.48
C LYS A 114 20.96 -28.16 13.94
N LEU A 115 20.07 -27.51 14.69
CA LEU A 115 20.13 -27.29 16.14
C LEU A 115 19.55 -28.49 16.90
N ASN A 116 19.98 -29.71 16.56
CA ASN A 116 19.55 -30.90 17.29
C ASN A 116 19.97 -30.79 18.76
N ILE A 117 19.13 -31.25 19.69
CA ILE A 117 19.40 -31.22 21.13
C ILE A 117 20.77 -31.82 21.48
N ASP A 118 21.18 -32.88 20.79
CA ASP A 118 22.49 -33.51 20.98
C ASP A 118 23.64 -32.54 20.69
N LYS A 119 23.51 -31.67 19.67
CA LYS A 119 24.50 -30.63 19.38
C LYS A 119 24.45 -29.47 20.35
N VAL A 120 23.30 -29.19 20.95
CA VAL A 120 23.18 -28.17 21.98
C VAL A 120 23.85 -28.65 23.26
N ASP A 121 23.71 -29.93 23.63
CA ASP A 121 24.45 -30.55 24.72
C ASP A 121 25.96 -30.54 24.45
N ASP A 122 26.41 -30.97 23.26
CA ASP A 122 27.83 -30.89 22.87
C ASP A 122 28.37 -29.45 22.95
N THR A 123 27.61 -28.46 22.48
CA THR A 123 28.02 -27.05 22.53
C THR A 123 28.05 -26.52 23.97
N MET A 124 27.13 -26.96 24.83
CA MET A 124 27.11 -26.57 26.24
C MET A 124 28.25 -27.21 27.04
N ASP A 125 28.65 -28.42 26.67
CA ASP A 125 29.83 -29.07 27.23
C ASP A 125 31.13 -28.39 26.75
N ASP A 126 31.23 -28.01 25.47
CA ASP A 126 32.33 -27.18 24.96
C ASP A 126 32.39 -25.82 25.69
N ILE A 127 31.24 -25.18 25.95
CA ILE A 127 31.17 -23.92 26.71
C ILE A 127 31.65 -24.10 28.15
N ARG A 128 31.28 -25.22 28.81
CA ARG A 128 31.76 -25.54 30.16
C ARG A 128 33.27 -25.76 30.17
N GLU A 129 33.82 -26.51 29.21
CA GLU A 129 35.26 -26.68 29.06
C GLU A 129 35.97 -25.35 28.80
N GLN A 130 35.41 -24.46 27.99
CA GLN A 130 35.99 -23.14 27.75
C GLN A 130 35.89 -22.21 28.97
N MET A 131 34.81 -22.29 29.75
CA MET A 131 34.68 -21.58 31.02
C MET A 131 35.68 -22.11 32.07
N ASP A 132 35.86 -23.42 32.15
CA ASP A 132 36.84 -24.05 33.03
C ASP A 132 38.26 -23.68 32.62
N LEU A 133 38.56 -23.66 31.31
CA LEU A 133 39.82 -23.18 30.77
C LEU A 133 40.02 -21.68 31.04
N ALA A 134 38.98 -20.86 30.90
CA ALA A 134 39.06 -19.43 31.20
C ALA A 134 39.31 -19.19 32.70
N ASN A 135 38.72 -19.99 33.58
CA ASN A 135 38.99 -19.96 35.01
C ASN A 135 40.42 -20.45 35.32
N GLU A 136 40.90 -21.50 34.67
CA GLU A 136 42.28 -22.00 34.81
C GLU A 136 43.31 -21.00 34.29
N ILE A 137 43.02 -20.31 33.19
CA ILE A 137 43.82 -19.19 32.67
C ILE A 137 43.78 -18.02 33.65
N SER A 138 42.60 -17.67 34.16
CA SER A 138 42.45 -16.61 35.16
C SER A 138 43.25 -16.95 36.42
N ASP A 139 43.20 -18.19 36.90
CA ASP A 139 43.97 -18.66 38.07
C ASP A 139 45.48 -18.72 37.78
N ALA A 140 45.89 -19.08 36.56
CA ALA A 140 47.28 -19.10 36.12
C ALA A 140 47.86 -17.69 35.91
N ILE A 141 47.05 -16.74 35.44
CA ILE A 141 47.41 -15.32 35.32
C ILE A 141 47.35 -14.62 36.69
N SER A 142 46.48 -15.08 37.58
CA SER A 142 46.37 -14.59 38.96
C SER A 142 47.51 -15.09 39.86
N GLN A 143 48.41 -15.95 39.37
CA GLN A 143 49.73 -16.08 39.98
C GLN A 143 50.47 -14.76 39.81
N PRO A 144 50.74 -14.03 40.91
CA PRO A 144 51.09 -12.63 40.83
C PRO A 144 52.51 -12.46 40.27
N VAL A 145 52.59 -12.06 39.00
CA VAL A 145 53.73 -11.28 38.51
C VAL A 145 53.32 -9.83 38.65
N GLY A 146 53.71 -9.24 39.77
CA GLY A 146 53.29 -7.90 40.16
C GLY A 146 53.61 -6.87 39.08
N PHE A 147 52.59 -6.11 38.69
CA PHE A 147 52.69 -4.70 38.35
C PHE A 147 51.26 -4.14 38.29
N GLY A 148 50.78 -3.62 39.41
CA GLY A 148 49.64 -2.72 39.40
C GLY A 148 50.13 -1.38 38.86
N THR A 149 49.66 -0.98 37.69
CA THR A 149 49.70 0.42 37.27
C THR A 149 48.47 1.09 37.85
N GLU A 150 48.65 1.73 39.00
CA GLU A 150 47.74 2.75 39.49
C GLU A 150 47.75 3.89 38.46
N PHE A 151 46.57 4.26 37.94
CA PHE A 151 46.42 5.47 37.15
C PHE A 151 46.48 6.67 38.10
N ASP A 152 47.10 7.76 37.67
CA ASP A 152 47.12 8.99 38.45
C ASP A 152 45.72 9.62 38.37
N GLU A 153 44.97 9.58 39.49
CA GLU A 153 43.61 10.13 39.57
C GLU A 153 43.58 11.64 39.28
N ASP A 154 44.70 12.34 39.49
CA ASP A 154 44.80 13.79 39.21
C ASP A 154 44.83 14.09 37.71
N GLU A 155 45.51 13.26 36.91
CA GLU A 155 45.54 13.38 35.43
C GLU A 155 44.15 13.11 34.83
N LEU A 156 43.45 12.11 35.37
CA LEU A 156 42.08 11.77 34.97
C LEU A 156 41.07 12.86 35.33
N ASN A 157 41.26 13.54 36.46
CA ASN A 157 40.40 14.65 36.87
C ASN A 157 40.62 15.91 36.01
N GLU A 158 41.86 16.24 35.64
CA GLU A 158 42.13 17.34 34.70
C GLU A 158 41.48 17.10 33.33
N GLU A 159 41.54 15.86 32.81
CA GLU A 159 40.90 15.51 31.54
C GLU A 159 39.36 15.64 31.63
N LEU A 160 38.78 15.30 32.79
CA LEU A 160 37.34 15.43 33.02
C LEU A 160 36.89 16.89 33.11
N GLU A 161 37.62 17.75 33.83
CA GLU A 161 37.31 19.19 33.95
C GLU A 161 37.32 19.89 32.59
N LEU A 162 38.25 19.53 31.70
CA LEU A 162 38.33 20.04 30.33
C LEU A 162 37.06 19.71 29.53
N MET A 163 36.57 18.47 29.63
CA MET A 163 35.34 18.04 28.95
C MET A 163 34.09 18.75 29.48
N GLU A 164 34.00 19.03 30.78
CA GLU A 164 32.86 19.75 31.36
C GLU A 164 32.79 21.21 30.87
N GLN A 165 33.94 21.86 30.73
CA GLN A 165 34.01 23.24 30.28
C GLN A 165 33.58 23.40 28.81
N GLU A 166 34.00 22.48 27.94
CA GLU A 166 33.56 22.44 26.54
C GLU A 166 32.03 22.27 26.41
N ALA A 167 31.41 21.48 27.29
CA ALA A 167 29.97 21.27 27.30
C ALA A 167 29.18 22.52 27.74
N LEU A 168 29.70 23.25 28.73
CA LEU A 168 29.10 24.51 29.22
C LEU A 168 29.14 25.63 28.17
N ASP A 169 30.26 25.78 27.47
CA ASP A 169 30.41 26.78 26.41
C ASP A 169 29.44 26.54 25.25
N ALA A 170 29.23 25.26 24.89
CA ALA A 170 28.23 24.89 23.89
C ALA A 170 26.79 25.24 24.32
N GLN A 171 26.49 25.19 25.62
CA GLN A 171 25.16 25.49 26.15
C GLN A 171 24.87 27.00 26.26
N LEU A 172 25.89 27.83 26.52
CA LEU A 172 25.73 29.28 26.59
C LEU A 172 25.41 29.92 25.23
N LEU A 173 25.94 29.36 24.13
CA LEU A 173 25.63 29.82 22.76
C LEU A 173 24.17 29.61 22.35
N ASP A 174 23.42 28.75 23.04
CA ASP A 174 22.04 28.37 22.73
C ASP A 174 20.98 29.29 23.41
N THR A 175 21.36 30.08 24.43
CA THR A 175 20.40 30.90 25.19
C THR A 175 20.24 32.33 24.64
N GLY A 176 19.44 32.45 23.58
CA GLY A 176 19.09 33.74 22.96
C GLY A 176 18.21 34.65 23.84
N VAL A 177 18.77 35.76 24.35
CA VAL A 177 18.00 36.88 24.90
C VAL A 177 18.51 38.24 24.37
N ASP A 178 17.52 39.00 23.89
CA ASP A 178 17.40 40.27 23.16
C ASP A 178 17.95 41.55 23.86
N LEU A 179 17.82 42.74 23.23
CA LEU A 179 17.31 44.00 23.87
C LEU A 179 17.60 45.36 23.19
N ASN A 180 18.25 45.48 22.02
CA ASN A 180 18.59 46.81 21.49
C ASN A 180 17.77 47.27 20.27
N THR A 181 16.73 48.05 20.60
CA THR A 181 16.21 49.25 19.91
C THR A 181 14.98 49.15 18.99
N ALA A 182 13.83 49.52 19.56
CA ALA A 182 12.69 50.08 18.83
C ALA A 182 12.63 51.61 19.03
N PRO A 183 12.28 52.41 18.00
CA PRO A 183 11.49 53.62 18.23
C PRO A 183 10.32 53.82 17.24
N ALA A 184 9.36 54.63 17.69
CA ALA A 184 8.00 54.78 17.15
C ALA A 184 7.79 55.92 16.11
N VAL A 185 6.61 55.86 15.47
CA VAL A 185 5.99 56.64 14.36
C VAL A 185 5.77 58.16 14.56
N PRO A 186 5.44 58.94 13.48
CA PRO A 186 4.17 59.68 13.52
C PRO A 186 3.36 59.83 12.20
N SER A 187 2.05 59.98 12.40
CA SER A 187 0.93 60.15 11.46
C SER A 187 0.90 61.45 10.64
N THR A 188 0.33 61.39 9.43
CA THR A 188 -0.33 62.55 8.80
C THR A 188 -1.71 62.16 8.26
N ALA A 189 -2.71 63.00 8.59
CA ALA A 189 -4.14 62.80 8.33
C ALA A 189 -4.60 63.62 7.11
N VAL A 190 -5.56 63.10 6.34
CA VAL A 190 -6.30 63.86 5.29
C VAL A 190 -7.80 63.48 5.35
N PRO A 191 -8.75 64.41 5.14
CA PRO A 191 -10.10 64.38 5.71
C PRO A 191 -11.14 63.51 4.98
N ALA A 192 -12.17 63.12 5.74
CA ALA A 192 -13.32 62.34 5.32
C ALA A 192 -14.31 63.10 4.41
N ILE A 193 -14.71 62.47 3.30
CA ILE A 193 -15.90 62.84 2.50
C ILE A 193 -16.85 61.64 2.48
N ALA A 194 -18.15 61.95 2.59
CA ALA A 194 -19.27 61.10 2.98
C ALA A 194 -19.46 59.76 2.22
N GLN A 195 -19.87 58.72 2.96
CA GLN A 195 -20.31 57.41 2.47
C GLN A 195 -21.80 57.40 2.03
N ALA A 196 -22.10 56.67 0.95
CA ALA A 196 -23.32 55.87 0.73
C ALA A 196 -23.11 54.94 -0.50
N PRO A 197 -23.85 53.83 -0.68
CA PRO A 197 -24.26 52.74 0.22
C PRO A 197 -23.50 51.41 -0.09
N ARG A 198 -23.83 50.34 0.67
CA ARG A 198 -23.10 49.06 0.82
C ARG A 198 -22.75 48.30 -0.49
N PRO A 199 -21.58 47.62 -0.54
CA PRO A 199 -21.16 46.78 -1.66
C PRO A 199 -21.85 45.42 -1.67
N VAL A 200 -22.17 44.98 -2.89
CA VAL A 200 -22.61 43.63 -3.26
C VAL A 200 -21.49 42.63 -2.91
N LYS A 201 -21.83 41.52 -2.24
CA LYS A 201 -20.91 40.42 -1.94
C LYS A 201 -20.20 39.95 -3.22
N LYS A 202 -18.87 39.99 -3.23
CA LYS A 202 -18.02 39.29 -4.20
C LYS A 202 -17.95 37.79 -3.87
N PRO A 203 -17.77 36.92 -4.88
CA PRO A 203 -17.71 35.47 -4.70
C PRO A 203 -16.41 35.06 -4.01
N ALA A 204 -16.52 34.22 -2.97
CA ALA A 204 -15.41 33.66 -2.17
C ALA A 204 -14.58 32.59 -2.92
N VAL A 205 -14.41 32.74 -4.24
CA VAL A 205 -13.77 31.73 -5.10
C VAL A 205 -12.34 32.14 -5.48
N GLU A 206 -11.95 33.41 -5.31
CA GLU A 206 -10.61 33.89 -5.68
C GLU A 206 -9.56 33.77 -4.55
N GLU A 207 -9.95 33.60 -3.27
CA GLU A 207 -8.99 33.44 -2.15
C GLU A 207 -8.50 31.98 -1.99
N GLU A 208 -9.33 30.98 -2.25
CA GLU A 208 -8.92 29.56 -2.15
C GLU A 208 -7.92 29.18 -3.27
N ASP A 209 -8.07 29.73 -4.47
CA ASP A 209 -7.16 29.47 -5.60
C ASP A 209 -5.78 30.14 -5.42
N ALA A 210 -5.71 31.25 -4.68
CA ALA A 210 -4.45 31.93 -4.37
C ALA A 210 -3.66 31.21 -3.27
N GLU A 211 -4.34 30.71 -2.23
CA GLU A 211 -3.71 29.92 -1.16
C GLU A 211 -3.17 28.57 -1.69
N LEU A 212 -3.86 27.93 -2.63
CA LEU A 212 -3.38 26.69 -3.25
C LEU A 212 -2.11 26.90 -4.09
N ALA A 213 -1.97 28.06 -4.74
CA ALA A 213 -0.82 28.39 -5.57
C ALA A 213 0.43 28.69 -4.73
N GLU A 214 0.29 29.33 -3.58
CA GLU A 214 1.41 29.63 -2.67
C GLU A 214 1.92 28.36 -1.96
N LEU A 215 1.00 27.44 -1.63
CA LEU A 215 1.37 26.12 -1.09
C LEU A 215 2.17 25.29 -2.11
N GLN A 216 1.77 25.29 -3.38
CA GLN A 216 2.47 24.57 -4.46
C GLN A 216 3.85 25.14 -4.76
N ALA A 217 4.06 26.45 -4.60
CA ALA A 217 5.35 27.10 -4.82
C ALA A 217 6.38 26.79 -3.72
N SER A 218 5.95 26.60 -2.47
CA SER A 218 6.85 26.29 -1.34
C SER A 218 7.34 24.83 -1.31
N MET A 219 6.68 23.91 -2.03
CA MET A 219 7.10 22.49 -2.09
C MET A 219 8.02 22.15 -3.26
N ALA A 220 8.28 23.12 -4.17
CA ALA A 220 9.05 22.91 -5.39
C ALA A 220 10.47 23.51 -5.34
N MET A 221 10.97 23.91 -4.16
CA MET A 221 12.36 24.23 -3.89
C MET A 221 12.98 23.23 -2.93
#